data_AF-A0A847PZ98-F1
#
_entry.id   AF-A0A847PZ98-F1
#
_cell.length_a   1.000
_cell.length_b   1.000
_cell.length_c   1.000
_cell.angle_alpha   90.00
_cell.angle_beta   90.00
_cell.angle_gamma   90.00
#
_symmetry.space_group_name_H-M   'P 1'
#
loop_
_entity.id
_entity.type
_entity.pdbx_description
1 polymer ?
#
loop_
_entity_poly.entity_id
_entity_poly.type
_entity_poly.pdbx_seq_one_letter_code
_entity_poly.pdbx_strand_id
1 'polypeptide(L)'
;MRPIFESCVPRDEVLSGELRDEMFAARLKDVVEGHADTIYQDPLVFFDNTFVTAGLRTLAREVVGRLSGKKPSASPFVRLETSFGGGKTHSLIALHHLARGGSPSVPENLVPRSWIPSSPWKVAALVGNDIDPANGVQHGSIQVRTLWGELAWQLAGEKGYALIRESDEKLVSPGVPVLETLVGEAPTLIMMDELARHYRTARAVATREGHSNLAEQAVAFLMSMIELASSRQNVSLVITLAESVDTFGSETEEIRRELDEARKLSARQELIVTPTGEDEISNVVNHRLFKSIKADDARATSKKYGEAYAGFESKGAELPAKALRAEYASEIEKCYPFHPELLSVLSRRVATIPNFQRTRGVLRLLARVVRNLWDTRPADTWLIHPHHVDLLLHDIANDLTSRLEKPTFL
;
A
#
# COMPACT_ATOMS: atom_id res chain seq x y z
N MET A 1 -9.28 -31.42 -16.27
CA MET A 1 -9.12 -30.35 -15.27
C MET A 1 -9.66 -30.87 -13.95
N ARG A 2 -9.01 -30.53 -12.83
CA ARG A 2 -9.44 -30.93 -11.48
C ARG A 2 -10.19 -29.80 -10.79
N PRO A 3 -11.10 -30.09 -9.85
CA PRO A 3 -11.74 -29.06 -9.04
C PRO A 3 -10.73 -28.22 -8.26
N ILE A 4 -11.06 -26.96 -7.97
CA ILE A 4 -10.20 -26.06 -7.18
C ILE A 4 -9.92 -26.62 -5.78
N PHE A 5 -10.83 -27.44 -5.23
CA PHE A 5 -10.70 -28.07 -3.92
C PHE A 5 -9.58 -29.11 -3.85
N GLU A 6 -9.16 -29.66 -5.00
CA GLU A 6 -8.01 -30.57 -5.11
C GLU A 6 -6.73 -29.86 -5.56
N SER A 7 -6.89 -28.71 -6.19
CA SER A 7 -5.82 -28.01 -6.90
C SER A 7 -5.23 -26.85 -6.09
N CYS A 8 -5.99 -26.35 -5.13
CA CYS A 8 -5.66 -25.19 -4.30
C CYS A 8 -5.79 -25.53 -2.82
N VAL A 9 -4.96 -24.88 -2.00
CA VAL A 9 -5.04 -24.92 -0.55
C VAL A 9 -5.16 -23.47 -0.08
N PRO A 10 -6.35 -23.01 0.37
CA PRO A 10 -6.50 -21.71 1.00
C PRO A 10 -5.63 -21.60 2.25
N ARG A 11 -5.31 -20.38 2.65
CA ARG A 11 -4.64 -20.17 3.94
C ARG A 11 -5.60 -20.43 5.10
N ASP A 12 -5.07 -20.83 6.24
CA ASP A 12 -5.88 -21.23 7.40
C ASP A 12 -6.72 -20.06 7.92
N GLU A 13 -6.19 -18.83 7.85
CA GLU A 13 -6.89 -17.62 8.28
C GLU A 13 -8.12 -17.33 7.39
N VAL A 14 -8.06 -17.69 6.10
CA VAL A 14 -9.21 -17.56 5.17
C VAL A 14 -10.34 -18.51 5.54
N LEU A 15 -10.00 -19.73 5.99
CA LEU A 15 -10.98 -20.76 6.35
C LEU A 15 -11.53 -20.60 7.76
N SER A 16 -10.72 -20.09 8.70
CA SER A 16 -11.09 -19.92 10.11
C SER A 16 -12.34 -19.05 10.32
N GLY A 17 -12.61 -18.14 9.37
CA GLY A 17 -13.74 -17.24 9.45
C GLY A 17 -13.54 -16.02 10.32
N GLU A 18 -12.42 -15.91 11.02
CA GLU A 18 -11.99 -14.71 11.72
C GLU A 18 -11.42 -13.68 10.73
N LEU A 19 -12.13 -13.43 9.63
CA LEU A 19 -11.81 -12.41 8.64
C LEU A 19 -12.10 -11.02 9.22
N ARG A 20 -11.34 -10.62 10.24
CA ARG A 20 -11.39 -9.29 10.83
C ARG A 20 -10.92 -8.28 9.79
N ASP A 21 -11.63 -7.16 9.68
CA ASP A 21 -11.27 -6.06 8.77
C ASP A 21 -9.85 -5.56 8.99
N GLU A 22 -9.35 -5.70 10.23
CA GLU A 22 -7.99 -5.42 10.69
C GLU A 22 -6.92 -6.26 9.97
N MET A 23 -7.19 -7.54 9.65
CA MET A 23 -6.22 -8.41 8.97
C MET A 23 -5.87 -7.94 7.55
N PHE A 24 -6.73 -7.10 6.96
CA PHE A 24 -6.50 -6.48 5.67
C PHE A 24 -6.17 -4.99 5.80
N ALA A 25 -6.13 -4.46 7.03
CA ALA A 25 -5.83 -3.08 7.38
C ALA A 25 -4.36 -2.91 7.78
N ALA A 26 -3.50 -2.71 6.80
CA ALA A 26 -2.15 -2.24 7.10
C ALA A 26 -2.22 -0.84 7.73
N ARG A 27 -1.75 -0.67 8.97
CA ARG A 27 -1.50 0.63 9.61
C ARG A 27 -0.02 0.76 9.91
N LEU A 28 0.65 1.69 9.23
CA LEU A 28 2.11 1.87 9.37
C LEU A 28 2.49 2.26 10.80
N LYS A 29 1.71 3.15 11.44
CA LYS A 29 1.95 3.61 12.81
C LYS A 29 1.98 2.44 13.79
N ASP A 30 0.97 1.58 13.76
CA ASP A 30 0.91 0.41 14.64
C ASP A 30 2.14 -0.49 14.50
N VAL A 31 2.64 -0.71 13.27
CA VAL A 31 3.83 -1.54 13.04
C VAL A 31 5.07 -0.88 13.64
N VAL A 32 5.22 0.43 13.44
CA VAL A 32 6.35 1.21 13.95
C VAL A 32 6.35 1.28 15.48
N GLU A 33 5.17 1.33 16.10
CA GLU A 33 4.98 1.38 17.55
C GLU A 33 4.97 0.00 18.23
N GLY A 34 4.86 -1.09 17.47
CA GLY A 34 4.85 -2.45 18.02
C GLY A 34 3.46 -2.97 18.44
N HIS A 35 2.39 -2.37 17.92
CA HIS A 35 1.00 -2.66 18.27
C HIS A 35 0.20 -3.34 17.15
N ALA A 36 0.81 -3.61 15.99
CA ALA A 36 0.10 -4.21 14.87
C ALA A 36 -0.16 -5.72 15.08
N ASP A 37 -1.16 -6.25 14.38
CA ASP A 37 -1.37 -7.69 14.28
C ASP A 37 -0.11 -8.40 13.75
N THR A 38 0.11 -9.64 14.19
CA THR A 38 1.31 -10.43 13.86
C THR A 38 1.59 -10.52 12.36
N ILE A 39 0.56 -10.57 11.52
CA ILE A 39 0.69 -10.62 10.05
C ILE A 39 1.42 -9.41 9.45
N TYR A 40 1.40 -8.27 10.15
CA TYR A 40 2.10 -7.05 9.77
C TYR A 40 3.30 -6.74 10.67
N GLN A 41 3.23 -7.10 11.95
CA GLN A 41 4.28 -6.79 12.94
C GLN A 41 5.51 -7.69 12.83
N ASP A 42 5.32 -9.00 12.57
CA ASP A 42 6.42 -9.96 12.49
C ASP A 42 6.98 -9.96 11.05
N PRO A 43 8.26 -9.59 10.84
CA PRO A 43 8.84 -9.56 9.51
C PRO A 43 8.88 -10.94 8.85
N LEU A 44 8.97 -12.03 9.62
CA LEU A 44 8.93 -13.39 9.07
C LEU A 44 7.58 -13.65 8.40
N VAL A 45 6.50 -13.46 9.17
CA VAL A 45 5.12 -13.68 8.72
C VAL A 45 4.74 -12.68 7.62
N PHE A 46 5.14 -11.42 7.75
CA PHE A 46 4.85 -10.38 6.78
C PHE A 46 5.42 -10.72 5.39
N PHE A 47 6.69 -11.10 5.30
CA PHE A 47 7.32 -11.42 4.02
C PHE A 47 6.81 -12.74 3.42
N ASP A 48 6.48 -13.75 4.24
CA ASP A 48 5.82 -14.98 3.78
C ASP A 48 4.45 -14.71 3.16
N ASN A 49 3.78 -13.65 3.59
CA ASN A 49 2.48 -13.19 3.10
C ASN A 49 2.59 -12.03 2.08
N THR A 50 3.79 -11.73 1.59
CA THR A 50 4.03 -10.63 0.64
C THR A 50 4.41 -11.16 -0.74
N PHE A 51 3.58 -10.87 -1.74
CA PHE A 51 3.95 -11.07 -3.14
C PHE A 51 4.89 -9.93 -3.60
N VAL A 52 6.01 -10.29 -4.24
CA VAL A 52 7.02 -9.32 -4.71
C VAL A 52 6.63 -8.77 -6.07
N THR A 53 5.83 -7.72 -6.06
CA THR A 53 5.47 -6.96 -7.26
C THR A 53 6.67 -6.25 -7.87
N ALA A 54 6.58 -5.88 -9.15
CA ALA A 54 7.58 -5.07 -9.83
C ALA A 54 7.79 -3.72 -9.13
N GLY A 55 6.69 -3.08 -8.70
CA GLY A 55 6.71 -1.82 -7.95
C GLY A 55 7.41 -1.92 -6.59
N LEU A 56 7.02 -2.89 -5.76
CA LEU A 56 7.63 -3.13 -4.46
C LEU A 56 9.13 -3.43 -4.57
N ARG A 57 9.52 -4.23 -5.57
CA ARG A 57 10.93 -4.53 -5.86
C ARG A 57 11.71 -3.30 -6.24
N THR A 58 11.14 -2.45 -7.09
CA THR A 58 11.77 -1.20 -7.53
C THR A 58 11.99 -0.27 -6.34
N LEU A 59 10.94 -0.05 -5.54
CA LEU A 59 10.99 0.75 -4.32
C LEU A 59 12.05 0.24 -3.34
N ALA A 60 12.00 -1.04 -2.98
CA ALA A 60 12.92 -1.63 -2.00
C ALA A 60 14.38 -1.52 -2.46
N ARG A 61 14.65 -1.77 -3.75
CA ARG A 61 16.00 -1.66 -4.30
C ARG A 61 16.51 -0.23 -4.39
N GLU A 62 15.62 0.75 -4.57
CA GLU A 62 16.00 2.15 -4.61
C GLU A 62 16.36 2.64 -3.20
N VAL A 63 15.47 2.44 -2.24
CA VAL A 63 15.61 2.91 -0.86
C VAL A 63 16.74 2.18 -0.14
N VAL A 64 16.69 0.84 -0.09
CA VAL A 64 17.70 0.04 0.63
C VAL A 64 19.05 0.14 -0.10
N GLY A 65 19.06 0.20 -1.43
CA GLY A 65 20.28 0.40 -2.21
C GLY A 65 20.96 1.72 -1.89
N ARG A 66 20.19 2.82 -1.76
CA ARG A 66 20.70 4.14 -1.35
C ARG A 66 21.27 4.10 0.07
N LEU A 67 20.45 3.68 1.04
CA LEU A 67 20.81 3.73 2.47
C LEU A 67 21.95 2.78 2.85
N SER A 68 22.12 1.67 2.13
CA SER A 68 23.27 0.77 2.28
C SER A 68 24.54 1.26 1.57
N GLY A 69 24.47 2.35 0.81
CA GLY A 69 25.57 2.85 -0.02
C GLY A 69 25.88 2.01 -1.26
N LYS A 70 25.08 0.97 -1.56
CA LYS A 70 25.27 0.09 -2.73
C LYS A 70 24.81 0.73 -4.04
N LYS A 71 23.90 1.71 -3.94
CA LYS A 71 23.42 2.54 -5.05
C LYS A 71 23.37 4.01 -4.61
N PRO A 72 24.51 4.70 -4.49
CA PRO A 72 24.54 6.10 -4.02
C PRO A 72 23.83 7.07 -4.99
N SER A 73 23.69 6.69 -6.27
CA SER A 73 22.97 7.44 -7.29
C SER A 73 21.46 7.16 -7.32
N ALA A 74 20.95 6.26 -6.47
CA ALA A 74 19.52 6.00 -6.37
C ALA A 74 18.79 7.27 -5.90
N SER A 75 17.55 7.44 -6.37
CA SER A 75 16.72 8.58 -6.11
C SER A 75 16.61 8.87 -4.60
N PRO A 76 16.84 10.13 -4.16
CA PRO A 76 16.68 10.50 -2.76
C PRO A 76 15.22 10.54 -2.31
N PHE A 77 14.30 10.71 -3.27
CA PHE A 77 12.89 10.99 -3.02
C PHE A 77 12.01 10.11 -3.91
N VAL A 78 11.24 9.24 -3.27
CA VAL A 78 10.32 8.33 -3.93
C VAL A 78 8.87 8.69 -3.61
N ARG A 79 8.06 8.85 -4.64
CA ARG A 79 6.63 9.12 -4.51
C ARG A 79 5.85 7.86 -4.89
N LEU A 80 5.05 7.36 -3.95
CA LEU A 80 4.17 6.23 -4.19
C LEU A 80 2.81 6.73 -4.67
N GLU A 81 2.43 6.28 -5.87
CA GLU A 81 1.12 6.53 -6.47
C GLU A 81 0.38 5.20 -6.63
N THR A 82 -0.96 5.25 -6.70
CA THR A 82 -1.77 4.07 -6.98
C THR A 82 -2.56 4.27 -8.25
N SER A 83 -2.63 3.22 -9.07
CA SER A 83 -3.62 3.05 -10.13
C SER A 83 -4.83 2.24 -9.65
N PHE A 84 -4.59 1.29 -8.73
CA PHE A 84 -5.62 0.39 -8.18
C PHE A 84 -5.63 0.39 -6.64
N GLY A 85 -5.70 1.58 -6.02
CA GLY A 85 -6.06 1.75 -4.60
C GLY A 85 -5.34 0.92 -3.52
N GLY A 86 -4.15 0.37 -3.78
CA GLY A 86 -3.53 -0.60 -2.87
C GLY A 86 -2.01 -0.66 -2.91
N GLY A 87 -1.42 -1.15 -1.81
CA GLY A 87 -0.01 -1.49 -1.71
C GLY A 87 0.91 -0.40 -1.16
N LYS A 88 0.46 0.86 -1.02
CA LYS A 88 1.29 1.97 -0.48
C LYS A 88 1.75 1.70 0.96
N THR A 89 0.82 1.61 1.90
CA THR A 89 1.13 1.34 3.30
C THR A 89 1.83 -0.02 3.49
N HIS A 90 1.43 -1.05 2.71
CA HIS A 90 2.13 -2.34 2.69
C HIS A 90 3.60 -2.21 2.28
N SER A 91 3.88 -1.38 1.27
CA SER A 91 5.25 -1.12 0.82
C SER A 91 6.06 -0.34 1.85
N LEU A 92 5.46 0.62 2.54
CA LEU A 92 6.10 1.33 3.65
C LEU A 92 6.43 0.38 4.81
N ILE A 93 5.53 -0.56 5.14
CA ILE A 93 5.80 -1.61 6.14
C ILE A 93 6.96 -2.51 5.70
N ALA A 94 7.01 -2.89 4.42
CA ALA A 94 8.14 -3.65 3.89
C ALA A 94 9.47 -2.90 4.05
N LEU A 95 9.50 -1.60 3.74
CA LEU A 95 10.67 -0.76 3.95
C LEU A 95 11.05 -0.64 5.43
N HIS A 96 10.07 -0.49 6.33
CA HIS A 96 10.29 -0.49 7.78
C HIS A 96 11.01 -1.78 8.20
N HIS A 97 10.46 -2.95 7.86
CA HIS A 97 11.06 -4.24 8.21
C HIS A 97 12.48 -4.39 7.64
N LEU A 98 12.71 -4.02 6.38
CA LEU A 98 14.04 -4.05 5.77
C LEU A 98 15.02 -3.12 6.51
N ALA A 99 14.61 -1.90 6.86
CA ALA A 99 15.44 -0.95 7.60
C ALA A 99 15.75 -1.41 9.04
N ARG A 100 14.91 -2.27 9.62
CA ARG A 100 15.10 -2.89 10.95
C ARG A 100 15.90 -4.19 10.93
N GLY A 101 16.45 -4.59 9.77
CA GLY A 101 17.29 -5.78 9.60
C GLY A 101 16.62 -6.94 8.87
N GLY A 102 15.35 -6.79 8.47
CA GLY A 102 14.61 -7.78 7.70
C GLY A 102 14.33 -9.07 8.47
N SER A 103 14.25 -10.18 7.74
CA SER A 103 14.09 -11.55 8.25
C SER A 103 14.70 -12.56 7.27
N PRO A 104 14.87 -13.83 7.69
CA PRO A 104 15.23 -14.90 6.76
C PRO A 104 14.21 -15.10 5.62
N SER A 105 12.93 -14.76 5.81
CA SER A 105 11.88 -14.90 4.79
C SER A 105 11.83 -13.76 3.78
N VAL A 106 12.69 -12.73 3.90
CA VAL A 106 12.82 -11.70 2.87
C VAL A 106 13.10 -12.39 1.52
N PRO A 107 12.23 -12.22 0.51
CA PRO A 107 12.40 -12.91 -0.77
C PRO A 107 13.68 -12.44 -1.46
N GLU A 108 14.47 -13.39 -1.98
CA GLU A 108 15.74 -13.08 -2.66
C GLU A 108 15.57 -12.12 -3.85
N ASN A 109 14.41 -12.19 -4.50
CA ASN A 109 14.10 -11.37 -5.66
C ASN A 109 13.65 -9.94 -5.31
N LEU A 110 13.33 -9.65 -4.03
CA LEU A 110 12.98 -8.32 -3.53
C LEU A 110 14.22 -7.41 -3.49
N VAL A 111 15.17 -7.72 -2.60
CA VAL A 111 16.42 -6.98 -2.42
C VAL A 111 17.55 -7.95 -2.05
N PRO A 112 18.80 -7.75 -2.53
CA PRO A 112 19.92 -8.57 -2.09
C PRO A 112 20.09 -8.49 -0.57
N ARG A 113 20.23 -9.64 0.10
CA ARG A 113 20.41 -9.70 1.57
C ARG A 113 21.62 -8.88 2.06
N SER A 114 22.66 -8.74 1.25
CA SER A 114 23.85 -7.93 1.56
C SER A 114 23.60 -6.42 1.58
N TRP A 115 22.42 -5.95 1.17
CA TRP A 115 22.01 -4.55 1.25
C TRP A 115 21.20 -4.28 2.53
N ILE A 116 20.64 -5.31 3.15
CA ILE A 116 19.87 -5.22 4.39
C ILE A 116 20.86 -4.99 5.54
N PRO A 117 20.61 -4.04 6.44
CA PRO A 117 21.57 -3.71 7.46
C PRO A 117 21.66 -4.77 8.57
N SER A 118 22.89 -5.00 9.06
CA SER A 118 23.12 -5.86 10.22
C SER A 118 22.71 -5.21 11.55
N SER A 119 22.44 -3.91 11.55
CA SER A 119 21.94 -3.16 12.70
C SER A 119 20.87 -2.17 12.23
N PRO A 120 19.75 -2.01 12.97
CA PRO A 120 18.65 -1.18 12.53
C PRO A 120 19.07 0.26 12.17
N TRP A 121 18.58 0.74 11.03
CA TRP A 121 18.69 2.14 10.64
C TRP A 121 17.72 3.02 11.43
N LYS A 122 17.94 4.34 11.38
CA LYS A 122 16.94 5.29 11.86
C LYS A 122 15.72 5.24 10.93
N VAL A 123 14.52 5.20 11.50
CA VAL A 123 13.26 5.19 10.75
C VAL A 123 12.31 6.18 11.39
N ALA A 124 11.71 7.04 10.58
CA ALA A 124 10.57 7.86 10.99
C ALA A 124 9.40 7.63 10.04
N ALA A 125 8.21 7.46 10.59
CA ALA A 125 6.95 7.29 9.89
C ALA A 125 5.97 8.37 10.33
N LEU A 126 5.76 9.35 9.46
CA LEU A 126 4.84 10.46 9.68
C LEU A 126 3.52 10.13 8.98
N VAL A 127 2.55 9.64 9.75
CA VAL A 127 1.22 9.32 9.22
C VAL A 127 0.33 10.53 9.46
N GLY A 128 -0.08 11.21 8.39
CA GLY A 128 -0.83 12.47 8.47
C GLY A 128 -2.15 12.36 9.26
N ASN A 129 -2.73 11.17 9.26
CA ASN A 129 -3.92 10.83 10.04
C ASN A 129 -3.73 10.92 11.55
N ASP A 130 -2.53 10.62 12.02
CA ASP A 130 -2.27 10.37 13.43
C ASP A 130 -1.69 11.59 14.16
N ILE A 131 -1.43 12.66 13.41
CA ILE A 131 -0.89 13.92 13.91
C ILE A 131 -2.02 14.95 13.85
N ASP A 132 -2.70 15.13 14.98
CA ASP A 132 -3.75 16.13 15.15
C ASP A 132 -3.12 17.53 15.26
N PRO A 133 -3.34 18.42 14.28
CA PRO A 133 -2.79 19.78 14.32
C PRO A 133 -3.28 20.63 15.51
N ALA A 134 -4.50 20.38 15.99
CA ALA A 134 -5.14 21.19 17.01
C ALA A 134 -4.73 20.73 18.42
N ASN A 135 -4.80 19.42 18.67
CA ASN A 135 -4.54 18.86 19.99
C ASN A 135 -3.13 18.32 20.16
N GLY A 136 -2.39 18.10 19.05
CA GLY A 136 -1.09 17.47 19.08
C GLY A 136 -1.14 15.99 19.49
N VAL A 137 0.04 15.39 19.58
CA VAL A 137 0.29 14.02 20.03
C VAL A 137 1.13 14.06 21.29
N GLN A 138 0.68 13.36 22.33
CA GLN A 138 1.37 13.32 23.61
C GLN A 138 2.45 12.22 23.61
N HIS A 139 3.68 12.63 23.93
CA HIS A 139 4.84 11.78 24.09
C HIS A 139 5.49 12.02 25.44
N GLY A 140 5.12 11.21 26.45
CA GLY A 140 5.56 11.43 27.82
C GLY A 140 5.08 12.80 28.34
N SER A 141 6.00 13.72 28.64
CA SER A 141 5.70 15.10 29.06
C SER A 141 5.68 16.10 27.89
N ILE A 142 6.04 15.68 26.68
CA ILE A 142 6.13 16.55 25.50
C ILE A 142 4.86 16.39 24.67
N GLN A 143 4.30 17.53 24.25
CA GLN A 143 3.16 17.58 23.35
C GLN A 143 3.62 18.10 21.99
N VAL A 144 3.74 17.18 21.02
CA VAL A 144 4.13 17.47 19.64
C VAL A 144 2.92 17.96 18.86
N ARG A 145 3.03 19.02 18.05
CA ARG A 145 1.90 19.54 17.26
C ARG A 145 2.05 19.39 15.76
N THR A 146 3.27 19.14 15.29
CA THR A 146 3.59 19.26 13.86
C THR A 146 4.28 18.01 13.31
N LEU A 147 4.31 17.89 11.98
CA LEU A 147 5.03 16.81 11.29
C LEU A 147 6.53 16.80 11.64
N TRP A 148 7.15 17.98 11.74
CA TRP A 148 8.57 18.10 12.09
C TRP A 148 8.83 17.84 13.58
N GLY A 149 7.88 18.17 14.45
CA GLY A 149 7.90 17.79 15.86
C GLY A 149 7.93 16.28 16.03
N GLU A 150 7.03 15.59 15.31
CA GLU A 150 6.92 14.14 15.35
C GLU A 150 8.16 13.48 14.74
N LEU A 151 8.69 14.02 13.63
CA LEU A 151 9.94 13.56 13.03
C LEU A 151 11.08 13.57 14.05
N ALA A 152 11.25 14.69 14.74
CA ALA A 152 12.37 14.85 15.67
C ALA A 152 12.24 13.96 16.89
N TRP A 153 11.02 13.77 17.39
CA TRP A 153 10.73 12.82 18.45
C TRP A 153 11.05 11.38 18.03
N GLN A 154 10.58 10.93 16.86
CA GLN A 154 10.84 9.56 16.40
C GLN A 154 12.34 9.29 16.14
N LEU A 155 13.08 10.27 15.63
CA LEU A 155 14.50 10.09 15.30
C LEU A 155 15.44 10.17 16.51
N ALA A 156 15.12 10.98 17.53
CA ALA A 156 16.04 11.27 18.63
C ALA A 156 15.36 11.59 19.98
N GLY A 157 14.07 11.32 20.13
CA GLY A 157 13.30 11.55 21.35
C GLY A 157 13.32 13.00 21.80
N GLU A 158 13.42 13.21 23.12
CA GLU A 158 13.46 14.54 23.73
C GLU A 158 14.61 15.42 23.21
N LYS A 159 15.79 14.82 22.93
CA LYS A 159 16.93 15.56 22.38
C LYS A 159 16.65 16.06 20.97
N GLY A 160 16.00 15.25 20.15
CA GLY A 160 15.55 15.65 18.82
C GLY A 160 14.53 16.77 18.90
N TYR A 161 13.49 16.57 19.72
CA TYR A 161 12.44 17.59 19.90
C TYR A 161 13.00 18.92 20.38
N ALA A 162 13.99 18.92 21.28
CA ALA A 162 14.61 20.16 21.76
C ALA A 162 15.23 21.00 20.63
N LEU A 163 15.74 20.38 19.55
CA LEU A 163 16.32 21.10 18.40
C LEU A 163 15.26 21.86 17.59
N ILE A 164 14.02 21.36 17.56
CA ILE A 164 12.92 21.91 16.75
C ILE A 164 11.79 22.48 17.60
N ARG A 165 11.94 22.55 18.93
CA ARG A 165 10.88 22.94 19.86
C ARG A 165 10.27 24.27 19.49
N GLU A 166 11.11 25.26 19.18
CA GLU A 166 10.64 26.59 18.78
C GLU A 166 9.79 26.53 17.51
N SER A 167 10.23 25.75 16.50
CA SER A 167 9.48 25.52 15.26
C SER A 167 8.13 24.82 15.52
N ASP A 168 8.11 23.76 16.35
CA ASP A 168 6.88 23.04 16.72
C ASP A 168 5.91 23.93 17.51
N GLU A 169 6.40 24.70 18.48
CA GLU A 169 5.57 25.61 19.26
C GLU A 169 5.02 26.75 18.40
N LYS A 170 5.83 27.36 17.52
CA LYS A 170 5.38 28.45 16.65
C LYS A 170 4.52 27.99 15.47
N LEU A 171 4.48 26.68 15.21
CA LEU A 171 3.86 26.08 14.04
C LEU A 171 4.50 26.55 12.72
N VAL A 172 5.81 26.79 12.72
CA VAL A 172 6.60 27.25 11.57
C VAL A 172 7.60 26.18 11.18
N SER A 173 7.70 25.84 9.88
CA SER A 173 8.59 24.79 9.40
C SER A 173 10.05 25.10 9.75
N PRO A 174 10.84 24.12 10.25
CA PRO A 174 12.27 24.28 10.41
C PRO A 174 12.98 24.34 9.06
N GLY A 175 14.13 25.02 9.03
CA GLY A 175 15.01 25.02 7.87
C GLY A 175 15.89 23.77 7.78
N VAL A 176 16.41 23.49 6.58
CA VAL A 176 17.28 22.33 6.28
C VAL A 176 18.47 22.16 7.25
N PRO A 177 19.21 23.20 7.67
CA PRO A 177 20.36 23.00 8.57
C PRO A 177 20.03 22.33 9.92
N VAL A 178 18.86 22.62 10.49
CA VAL A 178 18.41 21.98 11.74
C VAL A 178 18.03 20.52 11.48
N LEU A 179 17.39 20.25 10.35
CA LEU A 179 17.03 18.89 9.93
C LEU A 179 18.27 18.04 9.63
N GLU A 180 19.31 18.61 9.04
CA GLU A 180 20.61 17.96 8.85
C GLU A 180 21.26 17.57 10.18
N THR A 181 21.20 18.45 11.17
CA THR A 181 21.69 18.17 12.53
C THR A 181 20.90 17.04 13.18
N LEU A 182 19.58 17.01 12.98
CA LEU A 182 18.68 15.99 13.52
C LEU A 182 18.96 14.59 12.93
N VAL A 183 19.11 14.47 11.61
CA VAL A 183 19.37 13.17 10.96
C VAL A 183 20.80 12.69 11.23
N GLY A 184 21.78 13.59 11.19
CA GLY A 184 23.19 13.26 11.30
C GLY A 184 23.69 12.36 10.17
N GLU A 185 24.69 11.52 10.45
CA GLU A 185 25.38 10.70 9.43
C GLU A 185 24.88 9.25 9.33
N ALA A 186 23.99 8.82 10.24
CA ALA A 186 23.43 7.46 10.21
C ALA A 186 22.44 7.31 9.05
N PRO A 187 22.35 6.14 8.39
CA PRO A 187 21.31 5.87 7.41
C PRO A 187 19.92 6.07 8.03
N THR A 188 19.09 6.87 7.36
CA THR A 188 17.80 7.34 7.87
C THR A 188 16.74 7.20 6.78
N LEU A 189 15.73 6.36 7.06
CA LEU A 189 14.53 6.23 6.26
C LEU A 189 13.44 7.14 6.83
N ILE A 190 12.87 8.01 6.00
CA ILE A 190 11.76 8.87 6.38
C ILE A 190 10.58 8.55 5.46
N MET A 191 9.47 8.16 6.05
CA MET A 191 8.24 7.80 5.35
C MET A 191 7.14 8.76 5.76
N MET A 192 6.40 9.30 4.79
CA MET A 192 5.22 10.13 5.04
C MET A 192 4.01 9.50 4.38
N ASP A 193 3.03 9.08 5.19
CA ASP A 193 1.82 8.41 4.72
C ASP A 193 0.59 9.30 4.90
N GLU A 194 -0.33 9.29 3.93
CA GLU A 194 -1.64 9.97 3.99
C GLU A 194 -1.59 11.47 4.40
N LEU A 195 -0.67 12.24 3.81
CA LEU A 195 -0.51 13.67 4.11
C LEU A 195 -1.75 14.52 3.79
N ALA A 196 -2.56 14.13 2.80
CA ALA A 196 -3.73 14.90 2.36
C ALA A 196 -4.73 15.19 3.50
N ARG A 197 -4.92 14.23 4.44
CA ARG A 197 -5.81 14.44 5.59
C ARG A 197 -5.25 15.47 6.57
N HIS A 198 -3.96 15.39 6.87
CA HIS A 198 -3.27 16.35 7.74
C HIS A 198 -3.41 17.77 7.20
N TYR A 199 -3.20 17.95 5.89
CA TYR A 199 -3.32 19.23 5.20
C TYR A 199 -4.70 19.87 5.38
N ARG A 200 -5.77 19.08 5.20
CA ARG A 200 -7.14 19.55 5.37
C ARG A 200 -7.36 20.12 6.77
N THR A 201 -6.94 19.40 7.81
CA THR A 201 -7.08 19.86 9.20
C THR A 201 -6.13 21.02 9.53
N ALA A 202 -4.92 21.03 8.96
CA ALA A 202 -3.91 22.05 9.19
C ALA A 202 -4.28 23.42 8.59
N ARG A 203 -5.10 23.45 7.53
CA ARG A 203 -5.61 24.72 6.95
C ARG A 203 -6.42 25.56 7.94
N ALA A 204 -7.09 24.91 8.89
CA ALA A 204 -7.86 25.60 9.92
C ALA A 204 -6.99 26.15 11.07
N VAL A 205 -5.69 25.83 11.09
CA VAL A 205 -4.77 26.22 12.16
C VAL A 205 -3.86 27.33 11.65
N ALA A 206 -4.11 28.55 12.12
CA ALA A 206 -3.21 29.68 11.89
C ALA A 206 -1.89 29.47 12.63
N THR A 207 -0.78 29.87 12.00
CA THR A 207 0.50 29.99 12.70
C THR A 207 0.41 31.02 13.81
N ARG A 208 1.25 30.91 14.85
CA ARG A 208 1.20 31.84 16.00
C ARG A 208 1.54 33.29 15.61
N GLU A 209 2.22 33.47 14.48
CA GLU A 209 2.58 34.79 13.93
C GLU A 209 1.47 35.38 13.05
N GLY A 210 0.46 34.59 12.66
CA GLY A 210 -0.74 35.06 11.95
C GLY A 210 -0.56 35.39 10.46
N HIS A 211 0.62 35.17 9.89
CA HIS A 211 0.93 35.47 8.47
C HIS A 211 0.75 34.28 7.51
N SER A 212 0.55 33.08 8.05
CA SER A 212 0.44 31.82 7.31
C SER A 212 -0.40 30.81 8.13
N ASN A 213 -0.73 29.66 7.54
CA ASN A 213 -1.37 28.52 8.22
C ASN A 213 -0.47 27.28 8.23
N LEU A 214 -0.79 26.30 9.07
CA LEU A 214 0.02 25.10 9.23
C LEU A 214 0.06 24.21 7.97
N ALA A 215 -0.94 24.29 7.07
CA ALA A 215 -0.89 23.55 5.82
C ALA A 215 0.18 24.11 4.86
N GLU A 216 0.28 25.43 4.73
CA GLU A 216 1.37 26.09 3.98
C GLU A 216 2.74 25.74 4.58
N GLN A 217 2.84 25.70 5.92
CA GLN A 217 4.06 25.28 6.60
C GLN A 217 4.38 23.79 6.39
N ALA A 218 3.37 22.92 6.26
CA ALA A 218 3.57 21.52 5.91
C ALA A 218 4.10 21.35 4.47
N VAL A 219 3.71 22.22 3.53
CA VAL A 219 4.31 22.26 2.17
C VAL A 219 5.77 22.68 2.27
N ALA A 220 6.06 23.78 2.95
CA ALA A 220 7.43 24.26 3.16
C ALA A 220 8.32 23.20 3.81
N PHE A 221 7.77 22.45 4.77
CA PHE A 221 8.45 21.33 5.41
C PHE A 221 8.72 20.20 4.41
N LEU A 222 7.74 19.80 3.60
CA LEU A 222 7.93 18.79 2.56
C LEU A 222 9.04 19.17 1.58
N MET A 223 9.12 20.45 1.19
CA MET A 223 10.21 20.95 0.34
C MET A 223 11.57 20.87 1.02
N SER A 224 11.63 21.27 2.29
CA SER A 224 12.85 21.15 3.11
C SER A 224 13.31 19.69 3.24
N MET A 225 12.35 18.75 3.33
CA MET A 225 12.65 17.31 3.41
C MET A 225 13.15 16.73 2.08
N ILE A 226 12.61 17.19 0.95
CA ILE A 226 13.12 16.81 -0.39
C ILE A 226 14.54 17.35 -0.60
N GLU A 227 14.79 18.60 -0.19
CA GLU A 227 16.12 19.21 -0.24
C GLU A 227 17.12 18.45 0.65
N LEU A 228 16.73 18.15 1.90
CA LEU A 228 17.53 17.34 2.82
C LEU A 228 17.90 15.97 2.23
N ALA A 229 16.92 15.24 1.69
CA ALA A 229 17.17 13.94 1.09
C ALA A 229 18.10 14.05 -0.13
N SER A 230 18.00 15.15 -0.88
CA SER A 230 18.82 15.43 -2.06
C SER A 230 20.26 15.83 -1.72
N SER A 231 20.47 16.50 -0.58
CA SER A 231 21.79 16.90 -0.07
C SER A 231 22.52 15.77 0.66
N ARG A 232 21.78 14.82 1.26
CA ARG A 232 22.33 13.74 2.10
C ARG A 232 22.17 12.35 1.47
N GLN A 233 23.30 11.66 1.23
CA GLN A 233 23.29 10.29 0.67
C GLN A 233 22.74 9.24 1.65
N ASN A 234 22.83 9.51 2.95
CA ASN A 234 22.35 8.63 4.02
C ASN A 234 20.86 8.85 4.35
N VAL A 235 20.13 9.68 3.59
CA VAL A 235 18.70 9.93 3.79
C VAL A 235 17.91 9.46 2.57
N SER A 236 16.79 8.78 2.81
CA SER A 236 15.81 8.44 1.78
C SER A 236 14.43 8.85 2.25
N LEU A 237 13.74 9.65 1.43
CA LEU A 237 12.39 10.13 1.68
C LEU A 237 11.41 9.34 0.79
N VAL A 238 10.39 8.75 1.40
CA VAL A 238 9.29 8.09 0.70
C VAL A 238 7.98 8.74 1.11
N ILE A 239 7.18 9.19 0.15
CA ILE A 239 5.86 9.75 0.45
C ILE A 239 4.77 8.96 -0.27
N THR A 240 3.57 8.98 0.28
CA THR A 240 2.37 8.47 -0.39
C THR A 240 1.43 9.62 -0.73
N LEU A 241 0.84 9.55 -1.92
CA LEU A 241 -0.30 10.39 -2.27
C LEU A 241 -1.51 9.51 -2.57
N ALA A 242 -2.68 9.95 -2.09
CA ALA A 242 -3.96 9.34 -2.41
C ALA A 242 -4.32 9.57 -3.89
N GLU A 243 -5.36 8.93 -4.41
CA GLU A 243 -5.87 9.31 -5.73
C GLU A 243 -6.74 10.57 -5.61
N SER A 244 -6.78 11.41 -6.64
CA SER A 244 -7.59 12.65 -6.61
C SER A 244 -9.10 12.42 -6.62
N VAL A 245 -9.53 11.16 -6.78
CA VAL A 245 -10.92 10.71 -6.66
C VAL A 245 -11.29 10.27 -5.24
N ASP A 246 -10.35 10.25 -4.30
CA ASP A 246 -10.64 9.97 -2.89
C ASP A 246 -11.26 11.20 -2.21
N THR A 247 -11.82 11.02 -1.00
CA THR A 247 -12.50 12.08 -0.20
C THR A 247 -11.64 13.35 0.06
N PHE A 248 -10.33 13.28 -0.22
CA PHE A 248 -9.34 14.35 -0.06
C PHE A 248 -8.70 14.75 -1.40
N GLY A 249 -9.47 14.65 -2.49
CA GLY A 249 -8.98 14.88 -3.85
C GLY A 249 -8.39 16.28 -4.08
N SER A 250 -9.04 17.32 -3.56
CA SER A 250 -8.58 18.72 -3.69
C SER A 250 -7.23 18.95 -3.02
N GLU A 251 -7.04 18.44 -1.80
CA GLU A 251 -5.81 18.58 -1.02
C GLU A 251 -4.68 17.76 -1.64
N THR A 252 -5.01 16.58 -2.17
CA THR A 252 -4.04 15.74 -2.88
C THR A 252 -3.55 16.44 -4.15
N GLU A 253 -4.44 17.08 -4.92
CA GLU A 253 -4.07 17.83 -6.12
C GLU A 253 -3.25 19.08 -5.82
N GLU A 254 -3.54 19.76 -4.71
CA GLU A 254 -2.71 20.87 -4.23
C GLU A 254 -1.28 20.40 -3.90
N ILE A 255 -1.14 19.35 -3.08
CA ILE A 255 0.17 18.78 -2.75
C ILE A 255 0.90 18.33 -4.02
N ARG A 256 0.20 17.71 -4.97
CA ARG A 256 0.77 17.33 -6.28
C ARG A 256 1.30 18.54 -7.04
N ARG A 257 0.54 19.62 -7.11
CA ARG A 257 0.96 20.85 -7.82
C ARG A 257 2.21 21.44 -7.21
N GLU A 258 2.25 21.58 -5.89
CA GLU A 258 3.41 22.09 -5.16
C GLU A 258 4.65 21.19 -5.39
N LEU A 259 4.47 19.87 -5.35
CA LEU A 259 5.53 18.91 -5.67
C LEU A 259 6.01 19.02 -7.11
N ASP A 260 5.09 19.18 -8.07
CA ASP A 260 5.42 19.30 -9.48
C ASP A 260 6.13 20.63 -9.80
N GLU A 261 5.84 21.70 -9.04
CA GLU A 261 6.60 22.95 -9.08
C GLU A 261 8.00 22.79 -8.50
N ALA A 262 8.13 22.14 -7.34
CA ALA A 262 9.43 21.86 -6.72
C ALA A 262 10.32 20.98 -7.59
N ARG A 263 9.73 20.03 -8.34
CA ARG A 263 10.45 19.22 -9.34
C ARG A 263 11.12 20.08 -10.42
N LYS A 264 10.50 21.19 -10.83
CA LYS A 264 11.10 22.09 -11.85
C LYS A 264 12.36 22.77 -11.33
N LEU A 265 12.54 22.86 -10.02
CA LEU A 265 13.66 23.53 -9.36
C LEU A 265 14.78 22.56 -8.96
N SER A 266 14.51 21.25 -8.84
CA SER A 266 15.51 20.24 -8.43
C SER A 266 16.02 19.42 -9.61
N ALA A 267 17.33 19.47 -9.86
CA ALA A 267 18.01 18.68 -10.90
C ALA A 267 18.18 17.18 -10.55
N ARG A 268 17.67 16.70 -9.41
CA ARG A 268 17.83 15.32 -8.95
C ARG A 268 16.47 14.62 -8.84
N GLN A 269 16.39 13.52 -9.56
CA GLN A 269 15.16 12.90 -10.04
C GLN A 269 14.37 12.26 -8.90
N GLU A 270 13.20 12.80 -8.67
CA GLU A 270 12.10 12.11 -8.01
C GLU A 270 11.76 10.80 -8.76
N LEU A 271 11.53 9.73 -8.02
CA LEU A 271 11.09 8.46 -8.58
C LEU A 271 9.61 8.23 -8.24
N ILE A 272 8.76 8.16 -9.26
CA ILE A 272 7.36 7.73 -9.10
C ILE A 272 7.32 6.21 -9.17
N VAL A 273 6.73 5.56 -8.17
CA VAL A 273 6.52 4.12 -8.14
C VAL A 273 5.04 3.81 -7.94
N THR A 274 4.51 2.96 -8.80
CA THR A 274 3.22 2.30 -8.58
C THR A 274 3.48 0.96 -7.89
N PRO A 275 3.10 0.77 -6.60
CA PRO A 275 3.45 -0.43 -5.84
C PRO A 275 2.98 -1.74 -6.47
N THR A 276 1.79 -1.75 -7.07
CA THR A 276 1.17 -2.94 -7.66
C THR A 276 0.58 -2.57 -9.02
N GLY A 277 1.04 -3.23 -10.10
CA GLY A 277 0.46 -3.09 -11.43
C GLY A 277 -0.91 -3.76 -11.55
N GLU A 278 -1.72 -3.37 -12.54
CA GLU A 278 -3.01 -4.01 -12.81
C GLU A 278 -2.87 -5.50 -13.16
N ASP A 279 -1.79 -5.85 -13.87
CA ASP A 279 -1.45 -7.21 -14.27
C ASP A 279 -0.92 -8.10 -13.12
N GLU A 280 -0.63 -7.50 -11.96
CA GLU A 280 -0.14 -8.18 -10.76
C GLU A 280 -1.23 -8.43 -9.72
N ILE A 281 -2.44 -7.90 -9.92
CA ILE A 281 -3.56 -8.03 -8.98
C ILE A 281 -3.86 -9.51 -8.69
N SER A 282 -3.93 -10.36 -9.72
CA SER A 282 -4.21 -11.78 -9.52
C SER A 282 -3.15 -12.45 -8.65
N ASN A 283 -1.88 -12.14 -8.88
CA ASN A 283 -0.77 -12.71 -8.11
C ASN A 283 -0.83 -12.28 -6.64
N VAL A 284 -1.12 -11.00 -6.37
CA VAL A 284 -1.28 -10.49 -5.00
C VAL A 284 -2.46 -11.17 -4.30
N VAL A 285 -3.62 -11.26 -4.97
CA VAL A 285 -4.82 -11.92 -4.45
C VAL A 285 -4.54 -13.39 -4.16
N ASN A 286 -3.95 -14.11 -5.11
CA ASN A 286 -3.62 -15.52 -4.99
C ASN A 286 -2.69 -15.77 -3.80
N HIS A 287 -1.63 -14.98 -3.68
CA HIS A 287 -0.65 -15.11 -2.59
C HIS A 287 -1.26 -14.85 -1.22
N ARG A 288 -2.21 -13.91 -1.13
CA ARG A 288 -2.89 -13.55 0.12
C ARG A 288 -3.99 -14.54 0.52
N LEU A 289 -4.64 -15.21 -0.44
CA LEU A 289 -5.76 -16.10 -0.16
C LEU A 289 -5.38 -17.59 -0.12
N PHE A 290 -4.33 -17.99 -0.84
CA PHE A 290 -3.92 -19.37 -0.97
C PHE A 290 -2.50 -19.60 -0.47
N LYS A 291 -2.33 -20.71 0.26
CA LYS A 291 -1.04 -21.25 0.68
C LYS A 291 -0.32 -21.93 -0.48
N SER A 292 -1.06 -22.62 -1.34
CA SER A 292 -0.51 -23.26 -2.54
C SER A 292 -1.55 -23.42 -3.63
N ILE A 293 -1.12 -23.30 -4.88
CA ILE A 293 -1.90 -23.51 -6.09
C ILE A 293 -1.08 -24.40 -7.04
N LYS A 294 -1.66 -25.49 -7.56
CA LYS A 294 -0.97 -26.40 -8.48
C LYS A 294 -0.90 -25.81 -9.88
N ALA A 295 0.30 -25.44 -10.32
CA ALA A 295 0.53 -24.80 -11.62
C ALA A 295 0.12 -25.69 -12.82
N ASP A 296 0.27 -27.02 -12.71
CA ASP A 296 -0.18 -27.95 -13.75
C ASP A 296 -1.70 -27.94 -13.91
N ASP A 297 -2.44 -27.83 -12.81
CA ASP A 297 -3.91 -27.77 -12.85
C ASP A 297 -4.38 -26.40 -13.39
N ALA A 298 -3.64 -25.31 -13.13
CA ALA A 298 -3.89 -24.01 -13.76
C ALA A 298 -3.74 -24.08 -15.30
N ARG A 299 -2.62 -24.64 -15.80
CA ARG A 299 -2.39 -24.88 -17.24
C ARG A 299 -3.47 -25.75 -17.87
N ALA A 300 -3.79 -26.86 -17.21
CA ALA A 300 -4.80 -27.80 -17.71
C ALA A 300 -6.20 -27.16 -17.77
N THR A 301 -6.52 -26.32 -16.78
CA THR A 301 -7.80 -25.58 -16.73
C THR A 301 -7.84 -24.53 -17.84
N SER A 302 -6.81 -23.70 -17.98
CA SER A 302 -6.70 -22.71 -19.06
C SER A 302 -6.92 -23.33 -20.44
N LYS A 303 -6.19 -24.41 -20.75
CA LYS A 303 -6.35 -25.14 -22.02
C LYS A 303 -7.78 -25.64 -22.24
N LYS A 304 -8.40 -26.21 -21.21
CA LYS A 304 -9.78 -26.74 -21.30
C LYS A 304 -10.81 -25.63 -21.52
N TYR A 305 -10.62 -24.46 -20.91
CA TYR A 305 -11.49 -23.30 -21.15
C TYR A 305 -11.33 -22.76 -22.57
N GLY A 306 -10.10 -22.66 -23.09
CA GLY A 306 -9.87 -22.27 -24.48
C GLY A 306 -10.52 -23.23 -25.48
N GLU A 307 -10.37 -24.54 -25.28
CA GLU A 307 -11.05 -25.59 -26.07
C GLU A 307 -12.58 -25.46 -26.00
N ALA A 308 -13.12 -25.18 -24.81
CA ALA A 308 -14.56 -25.02 -24.61
C ALA A 308 -15.12 -23.79 -25.32
N TYR A 309 -14.45 -22.63 -25.23
CA TYR A 309 -14.89 -21.42 -25.93
C TYR A 309 -14.88 -21.58 -27.45
N ALA A 310 -13.83 -22.16 -28.01
CA ALA A 310 -13.79 -22.49 -29.44
C ALA A 310 -14.93 -23.46 -29.83
N GLY A 311 -15.19 -24.47 -28.99
CA GLY A 311 -16.29 -25.42 -29.20
C GLY A 311 -17.67 -24.77 -29.13
N PHE A 312 -17.88 -23.78 -28.25
CA PHE A 312 -19.14 -23.03 -28.17
C PHE A 312 -19.33 -22.12 -29.38
N GLU A 313 -18.28 -21.40 -29.81
CA GLU A 313 -18.31 -20.59 -31.04
C GLU A 313 -18.66 -21.46 -32.26
N SER A 314 -18.04 -22.63 -32.41
CA SER A 314 -18.34 -23.54 -33.53
C SER A 314 -19.79 -24.03 -33.56
N LYS A 315 -20.49 -23.94 -32.42
CA LYS A 315 -21.92 -24.29 -32.28
C LYS A 315 -22.83 -23.08 -32.38
N GLY A 316 -22.30 -21.91 -32.74
CA GLY A 316 -23.04 -20.67 -32.94
C GLY A 316 -23.29 -19.86 -31.66
N ALA A 317 -22.56 -20.11 -30.57
CA ALA A 317 -22.67 -19.27 -29.38
C ALA A 317 -22.03 -17.90 -29.62
N GLU A 318 -22.74 -16.83 -29.27
CA GLU A 318 -22.20 -15.47 -29.29
C GLU A 318 -21.29 -15.24 -28.08
N LEU A 319 -19.98 -15.26 -28.30
CA LEU A 319 -18.98 -15.02 -27.28
C LEU A 319 -18.30 -13.66 -27.47
N PRO A 320 -17.85 -13.00 -26.39
CA PRO A 320 -17.00 -11.83 -26.52
C PRO A 320 -15.74 -12.16 -27.32
N ALA A 321 -15.37 -11.30 -28.27
CA ALA A 321 -14.22 -11.54 -29.16
C ALA A 321 -12.91 -11.83 -28.42
N LYS A 322 -12.73 -11.33 -27.18
CA LYS A 322 -11.57 -11.62 -26.35
C LYS A 322 -11.49 -13.10 -25.95
N ALA A 323 -12.62 -13.78 -25.73
CA ALA A 323 -12.67 -15.15 -25.21
C ALA A 323 -12.08 -16.19 -26.18
N LEU A 324 -12.01 -15.84 -27.46
CA LEU A 324 -11.52 -16.68 -28.55
C LEU A 324 -10.03 -16.49 -28.84
N ARG A 325 -9.40 -15.51 -28.17
CA ARG A 325 -7.99 -15.19 -28.36
C ARG A 325 -7.11 -16.08 -27.50
N ALA A 326 -5.95 -16.47 -28.02
CA ALA A 326 -4.97 -17.27 -27.27
C ALA A 326 -4.47 -16.55 -26.00
N GLU A 327 -4.44 -15.21 -26.04
CA GLU A 327 -4.07 -14.38 -24.92
C GLU A 327 -5.04 -14.54 -23.73
N TYR A 328 -6.34 -14.80 -23.98
CA TYR A 328 -7.32 -14.96 -22.91
C TYR A 328 -7.17 -16.30 -22.18
N ALA A 329 -6.78 -17.36 -22.89
CA ALA A 329 -6.37 -18.60 -22.22
C ALA A 329 -5.15 -18.37 -21.32
N SER A 330 -4.18 -17.60 -21.79
CA SER A 330 -3.00 -17.21 -20.99
C SER A 330 -3.39 -16.37 -19.76
N GLU A 331 -4.41 -15.50 -19.90
CA GLU A 331 -4.97 -14.72 -18.80
C GLU A 331 -5.67 -15.60 -17.76
N ILE A 332 -6.44 -16.62 -18.19
CA ILE A 332 -7.05 -17.60 -17.29
C ILE A 332 -5.99 -18.33 -16.45
N GLU A 333 -4.87 -18.73 -17.06
CA GLU A 333 -3.77 -19.38 -16.33
C GLU A 333 -3.19 -18.45 -15.26
N LYS A 334 -2.96 -17.17 -15.60
CA LYS A 334 -2.43 -16.15 -14.68
C LYS A 334 -3.39 -15.79 -13.54
N CYS A 335 -4.70 -15.85 -13.79
CA CYS A 335 -5.72 -15.52 -12.80
C CYS A 335 -6.14 -16.70 -11.93
N TYR A 336 -5.80 -17.93 -12.32
CA TYR A 336 -6.19 -19.15 -11.61
C TYR A 336 -5.86 -19.07 -10.10
N PRO A 337 -6.77 -19.45 -9.19
CA PRO A 337 -8.05 -20.12 -9.44
C PRO A 337 -9.23 -19.20 -9.74
N PHE A 338 -9.03 -17.90 -9.94
CA PHE A 338 -10.11 -16.97 -10.30
C PHE A 338 -10.26 -16.85 -11.82
N HIS A 339 -11.51 -16.73 -12.27
CA HIS A 339 -11.78 -16.38 -13.66
C HIS A 339 -11.42 -14.89 -13.91
N PRO A 340 -10.77 -14.53 -15.03
CA PRO A 340 -10.36 -13.15 -15.30
C PRO A 340 -11.50 -12.14 -15.18
N GLU A 341 -12.71 -12.51 -15.63
CA GLU A 341 -13.87 -11.61 -15.53
C GLU A 341 -14.28 -11.30 -14.08
N LEU A 342 -14.09 -12.23 -13.13
CA LEU A 342 -14.37 -11.94 -11.72
C LEU A 342 -13.44 -10.84 -11.22
N LEU A 343 -12.14 -10.97 -11.45
CA LEU A 343 -11.16 -9.96 -11.05
C LEU A 343 -11.39 -8.62 -11.78
N SER A 344 -11.73 -8.67 -13.07
CA SER A 344 -12.07 -7.50 -13.88
C SER A 344 -13.30 -6.74 -13.36
N VAL A 345 -14.38 -7.45 -13.01
CA VAL A 345 -15.59 -6.82 -12.45
C VAL A 345 -15.29 -6.20 -11.09
N LEU A 346 -14.54 -6.90 -10.24
CA LEU A 346 -14.13 -6.39 -8.94
C LEU A 346 -13.23 -5.15 -9.07
N SER A 347 -12.30 -5.16 -10.03
CA SER A 347 -11.35 -4.07 -10.21
C SER A 347 -11.93 -2.85 -10.94
N ARG A 348 -12.85 -3.04 -11.89
CA ARG A 348 -13.38 -1.94 -12.73
C ARG A 348 -14.74 -1.43 -12.31
N ARG A 349 -15.58 -2.26 -11.69
CA ARG A 349 -16.96 -1.88 -11.31
C ARG A 349 -17.15 -1.76 -9.82
N VAL A 350 -16.72 -2.75 -9.04
CA VAL A 350 -16.90 -2.69 -7.58
C VAL A 350 -15.99 -1.61 -6.98
N ALA A 351 -14.81 -1.40 -7.55
CA ALA A 351 -13.89 -0.33 -7.15
C ALA A 351 -14.44 1.10 -7.36
N THR A 352 -15.52 1.29 -8.12
CA THR A 352 -16.16 2.60 -8.33
C THR A 352 -17.25 2.90 -7.30
N ILE A 353 -17.57 1.95 -6.40
CA ILE A 353 -18.53 2.17 -5.33
C ILE A 353 -17.93 3.18 -4.33
N PRO A 354 -18.63 4.27 -4.00
CA PRO A 354 -18.19 5.21 -2.97
C PRO A 354 -17.84 4.49 -1.66
N ASN A 355 -16.77 4.89 -0.99
CA ASN A 355 -16.29 4.29 0.28
C ASN A 355 -15.96 2.78 0.24
N PHE A 356 -16.01 2.12 -0.93
CA PHE A 356 -15.48 0.78 -1.09
C PHE A 356 -13.95 0.86 -1.12
N GLN A 357 -13.29 0.30 -0.11
CA GLN A 357 -11.83 0.32 0.00
C GLN A 357 -11.23 -0.61 -1.06
N ARG A 358 -11.05 -0.13 -2.30
CA ARG A 358 -10.78 -0.91 -3.53
C ARG A 358 -10.04 -2.23 -3.31
N THR A 359 -8.80 -2.21 -2.84
CA THR A 359 -8.01 -3.45 -2.68
C THR A 359 -8.39 -4.26 -1.43
N ARG A 360 -8.66 -3.59 -0.30
CA ARG A 360 -9.00 -4.25 0.97
C ARG A 360 -10.37 -4.93 0.91
N GLY A 361 -11.35 -4.22 0.37
CA GLY A 361 -12.71 -4.71 0.14
C GLY A 361 -12.73 -5.89 -0.84
N VAL A 362 -11.94 -5.83 -1.94
CA VAL A 362 -11.84 -6.96 -2.88
C VAL A 362 -11.24 -8.20 -2.21
N LEU A 363 -10.14 -8.06 -1.47
CA LEU A 363 -9.53 -9.20 -0.76
C LEU A 363 -10.48 -9.81 0.27
N ARG A 364 -11.16 -8.98 1.05
CA ARG A 364 -12.15 -9.42 2.04
C ARG A 364 -13.32 -10.16 1.39
N LEU A 365 -13.88 -9.59 0.33
CA LEU A 365 -14.97 -10.21 -0.43
C LEU A 365 -14.56 -11.57 -1.00
N LEU A 366 -13.40 -11.63 -1.65
CA LEU A 366 -12.88 -12.87 -2.22
C LEU A 366 -12.55 -13.91 -1.14
N ALA A 367 -12.05 -13.50 0.03
CA ALA A 367 -11.84 -14.42 1.15
C ALA A 367 -13.15 -15.06 1.61
N ARG A 368 -14.25 -14.28 1.69
CA ARG A 368 -15.59 -14.81 2.01
C ARG A 368 -16.11 -15.77 0.94
N VAL A 369 -15.92 -15.44 -0.34
CA VAL A 369 -16.28 -16.31 -1.47
C VAL A 369 -15.51 -17.63 -1.41
N VAL A 370 -14.19 -17.57 -1.22
CA VAL A 370 -13.33 -18.76 -1.10
C VAL A 370 -13.77 -19.63 0.07
N ARG A 371 -14.04 -19.03 1.24
CA ARG A 371 -14.54 -19.76 2.40
C ARG A 371 -15.85 -20.49 2.10
N ASN A 372 -16.85 -19.77 1.57
CA ASN A 372 -18.14 -20.38 1.21
C ASN A 372 -17.99 -21.54 0.23
N LEU A 373 -17.12 -21.41 -0.77
CA LEU A 373 -16.85 -22.49 -1.72
C LEU A 373 -16.20 -23.70 -1.05
N TRP A 374 -15.28 -23.49 -0.09
CA TRP A 374 -14.64 -24.59 0.63
C TRP A 374 -15.58 -25.30 1.61
N ASP A 375 -16.58 -24.59 2.14
CA ASP A 375 -17.62 -25.13 3.01
C ASP A 375 -18.66 -25.93 2.23
N THR A 376 -19.12 -25.41 1.07
CA THR A 376 -20.22 -26.00 0.29
C THR A 376 -19.75 -27.01 -0.77
N ARG A 377 -18.52 -26.88 -1.25
CA ARG A 377 -17.90 -27.70 -2.31
C ARG A 377 -18.83 -28.03 -3.48
N PRO A 378 -19.37 -27.04 -4.21
CA PRO A 378 -20.25 -27.31 -5.34
C PRO A 378 -19.56 -28.18 -6.38
N ALA A 379 -20.30 -29.12 -6.98
CA ALA A 379 -19.79 -29.95 -8.06
C ALA A 379 -19.28 -29.06 -9.21
N ASP A 380 -18.34 -29.60 -10.01
CA ASP A 380 -17.89 -28.94 -11.24
C ASP A 380 -17.23 -27.55 -11.04
N THR A 381 -16.70 -27.27 -9.84
CA THR A 381 -15.99 -26.03 -9.56
C THR A 381 -14.51 -26.11 -9.96
N TRP A 382 -14.20 -25.87 -11.25
CA TRP A 382 -12.82 -25.85 -11.76
C TRP A 382 -12.14 -24.48 -11.71
N LEU A 383 -12.94 -23.40 -11.58
CA LEU A 383 -12.48 -22.02 -11.57
C LEU A 383 -13.52 -21.16 -10.82
N ILE A 384 -13.08 -20.14 -10.10
CA ILE A 384 -13.94 -19.23 -9.34
C ILE A 384 -14.45 -18.13 -10.27
N HIS A 385 -15.67 -18.32 -10.77
CA HIS A 385 -16.43 -17.39 -11.61
C HIS A 385 -17.23 -16.33 -10.85
N PRO A 386 -17.68 -15.26 -11.54
CA PRO A 386 -18.62 -14.28 -10.98
C PRO A 386 -19.87 -14.87 -10.34
N HIS A 387 -20.44 -15.96 -10.88
CA HIS A 387 -21.65 -16.58 -10.34
C HIS A 387 -21.44 -17.31 -9.00
N HIS A 388 -20.19 -17.53 -8.57
CA HIS A 388 -19.90 -18.08 -7.25
C HIS A 388 -19.95 -17.02 -6.14
N VAL A 389 -20.09 -15.75 -6.49
CA VAL A 389 -20.32 -14.68 -5.52
C VAL A 389 -21.77 -14.78 -5.05
N ASP A 390 -21.98 -15.52 -3.95
CA ASP A 390 -23.32 -15.79 -3.43
C ASP A 390 -23.90 -14.56 -2.69
N LEU A 391 -24.82 -13.86 -3.37
CA LEU A 391 -25.50 -12.69 -2.84
C LEU A 391 -26.57 -13.01 -1.78
N LEU A 392 -26.90 -14.29 -1.54
CA LEU A 392 -27.78 -14.69 -0.44
C LEU A 392 -27.07 -14.63 0.90
N LEU A 393 -25.74 -14.68 0.90
CA LEU A 393 -24.94 -14.51 2.11
C LEU A 393 -24.91 -13.03 2.52
N HIS A 394 -25.48 -12.75 3.69
CA HIS A 394 -25.65 -11.39 4.20
C HIS A 394 -24.34 -10.58 4.18
N ASP A 395 -23.22 -11.17 4.59
CA ASP A 395 -21.93 -10.49 4.62
C ASP A 395 -21.40 -10.13 3.23
N ILE A 396 -21.59 -11.00 2.23
CA ILE A 396 -21.18 -10.75 0.84
C ILE A 396 -22.06 -9.64 0.24
N ALA A 397 -23.38 -9.72 0.46
CA ALA A 397 -24.32 -8.70 0.02
C ALA A 397 -24.02 -7.35 0.68
N ASN A 398 -23.77 -7.34 1.99
CA ASN A 398 -23.44 -6.13 2.74
C ASN A 398 -22.14 -5.49 2.23
N ASP A 399 -21.09 -6.28 1.95
CA ASP A 399 -19.83 -5.74 1.40
C ASP A 399 -20.02 -4.99 0.08
N LEU A 400 -20.99 -5.44 -0.75
CA LEU A 400 -21.31 -4.81 -2.03
C LEU A 400 -22.36 -3.70 -1.94
N THR A 401 -23.19 -3.66 -0.89
CA THR A 401 -24.36 -2.76 -0.83
C THR A 401 -24.32 -1.72 0.29
N SER A 402 -23.69 -2.01 1.43
CA SER A 402 -23.70 -1.16 2.63
C SER A 402 -23.03 0.20 2.42
N ARG A 403 -22.19 0.34 1.38
CA ARG A 403 -21.40 1.53 1.10
C ARG A 403 -21.84 2.30 -0.13
N LEU A 404 -22.96 1.90 -0.74
CA LEU A 404 -23.49 2.57 -1.94
C LEU A 404 -23.99 4.01 -1.68
N GLU A 405 -23.90 4.53 -0.44
CA GLU A 405 -24.40 5.85 0.01
C GLU A 405 -25.60 6.29 -0.82
N LYS A 406 -26.73 5.55 -0.79
CA LYS A 406 -27.87 5.89 -1.65
C LYS A 406 -28.52 7.19 -1.17
N PRO A 407 -28.35 8.36 -1.82
CA PRO A 407 -29.11 9.57 -1.49
C PRO A 407 -30.36 9.68 -2.40
N THR A 408 -30.63 8.70 -3.26
CA THR A 408 -31.57 8.86 -4.40
C THR A 408 -32.62 7.74 -4.53
N PHE A 409 -32.87 6.99 -3.47
CA PHE A 409 -34.03 6.08 -3.39
C PHE A 409 -34.84 6.33 -2.10
N LEU A 410 -35.04 7.60 -1.75
CA LEU A 410 -36.06 8.07 -0.81
C LEU A 410 -36.94 9.10 -1.50
#